data_AF-A0A2S7BYZ8-F1
#
_entry.id   AF-A0A2S7BYZ8-F1
#
_cell.length_a   1.000
_cell.length_b   1.000
_cell.length_c   1.000
_cell.angle_alpha   90.00
_cell.angle_beta   90.00
_cell.angle_gamma   90.00
#
_symmetry.space_group_name_H-M   'P 1'
#
loop_
_entity.id
_entity.type
_entity.pdbx_description
1 polymer ?
#
loop_
_entity_poly.entity_id
_entity_poly.type
_entity_poly.pdbx_seq_one_letter_code
_entity_poly.pdbx_strand_id
1 'polypeptide(L)' 'MLDARRPEAGGGHFIECACGRTQKHPSFELAMTEWRRAHRIRAPRQPQSSPQNVVQLGLRFKGTHRR' A
#
# COMPACT_ATOMS: atom_id res chain seq x y z
N MET A 1 -22.44 10.02 -25.15
CA MET A 1 -21.54 9.42 -24.14
C MET A 1 -20.81 10.57 -23.46
N LEU A 2 -21.11 10.83 -22.18
CA LEU A 2 -20.47 11.92 -21.44
C LEU A 2 -19.04 11.48 -21.08
N ASP A 3 -18.05 12.32 -21.37
CA ASP A 3 -16.65 12.05 -21.03
C ASP A 3 -16.48 12.09 -19.50
N ALA A 4 -16.41 10.92 -18.88
CA ALA A 4 -16.27 10.74 -17.44
C ALA A 4 -14.89 11.14 -16.89
N ARG A 5 -13.96 11.59 -17.75
CA ARG A 5 -12.64 12.09 -17.37
C ARG A 5 -12.66 13.57 -16.93
N ARG A 6 -13.81 14.24 -17.02
CA ARG A 6 -13.96 15.66 -16.63
C ARG A 6 -13.86 15.85 -15.10
N PRO A 7 -13.20 16.92 -14.61
CA PRO A 7 -13.17 17.25 -13.19
C PRO A 7 -14.57 17.40 -12.58
N GLU A 8 -15.50 18.01 -13.33
CA GLU A 8 -16.89 18.22 -12.92
C GLU A 8 -17.69 16.91 -12.73
N ALA A 9 -17.22 15.79 -13.26
CA ALA A 9 -17.83 14.47 -13.10
C ALA A 9 -17.55 13.84 -11.72
N GLY A 10 -16.94 14.60 -10.79
CA GLY A 10 -16.52 14.08 -9.49
C GLY A 10 -15.40 13.04 -9.65
N GLY A 11 -14.41 13.32 -10.50
CA GLY A 11 -13.25 12.47 -10.75
C GLY A 11 -12.47 12.14 -9.47
N GLY A 12 -11.76 11.01 -9.49
CA GLY A 12 -11.03 10.51 -8.33
C GLY A 12 -10.30 9.21 -8.66
N HIS A 13 -9.29 8.89 -7.86
CA HIS A 13 -8.46 7.71 -8.00
C HIS A 13 -9.06 6.54 -7.23
N PHE A 14 -9.09 5.38 -7.84
CA PHE A 14 -9.45 4.13 -7.18
C PHE A 14 -8.47 3.04 -7.64
N ILE A 15 -8.40 1.95 -6.89
CA ILE A 15 -7.53 0.82 -7.23
C ILE A 15 -8.40 -0.35 -7.65
N GLU A 16 -8.21 -0.85 -8.86
CA GLU A 16 -8.90 -2.06 -9.30
C GLU A 16 -8.35 -3.26 -8.52
N CYS A 17 -9.20 -3.87 -7.70
CA CYS A 17 -8.86 -5.06 -6.94
C CYS A 17 -9.94 -6.12 -7.13
N ALA A 18 -9.54 -7.40 -7.24
CA ALA A 18 -10.46 -8.53 -7.36
C ALA A 18 -11.45 -8.64 -6.18
N CYS A 19 -11.14 -8.04 -5.02
CA CYS A 19 -12.06 -8.02 -3.88
C CYS A 19 -13.24 -7.05 -4.07
N GLY A 20 -13.14 -6.09 -4.99
CA GLY A 20 -14.19 -5.09 -5.28
C GLY A 20 -14.48 -4.09 -4.16
N ARG A 21 -13.68 -4.05 -3.08
CA ARG A 21 -13.96 -3.24 -1.86
C ARG A 21 -13.26 -1.88 -1.82
N THR A 22 -12.60 -1.48 -2.89
CA THR A 22 -11.84 -0.22 -2.97
C THR A 22 -12.76 0.97 -3.22
N GLN A 23 -12.60 2.03 -2.45
CA GLN A 23 -13.37 3.26 -2.62
C GLN A 23 -12.66 4.26 -3.55
N LYS A 24 -13.41 5.28 -3.98
CA LYS A 24 -12.88 6.37 -4.80
C LYS A 24 -12.32 7.46 -3.89
N HIS A 25 -11.12 7.95 -4.20
CA HIS A 25 -10.39 8.95 -3.42
C HIS A 25 -10.03 10.17 -4.26
N PRO A 26 -9.84 11.35 -3.64
CA PRO A 26 -9.43 12.56 -4.35
C PRO A 26 -7.97 12.50 -4.83
N SER A 27 -7.12 11.62 -4.29
CA SER A 27 -5.73 11.43 -4.73
C SER A 27 -5.35 9.95 -4.81
N PHE A 28 -4.39 9.65 -5.68
CA PHE A 28 -3.84 8.30 -5.84
C PHE A 28 -3.20 7.79 -4.53
N GLU A 29 -2.44 8.63 -3.84
CA GLU A 29 -1.77 8.27 -2.58
C GLU A 29 -2.76 7.84 -1.49
N LEU A 30 -3.91 8.50 -1.41
CA LEU A 30 -4.98 8.13 -0.47
C LEU A 30 -5.60 6.78 -0.84
N ALA A 31 -5.91 6.55 -2.12
CA ALA A 31 -6.41 5.26 -2.60
C ALA A 31 -5.41 4.13 -2.31
N MET A 32 -4.13 4.36 -2.58
CA MET A 32 -3.05 3.41 -2.33
C MET A 32 -2.88 3.10 -0.84
N THR A 33 -2.98 4.12 0.01
CA THR A 33 -2.88 3.94 1.47
C THR A 33 -4.06 3.15 2.03
N GLU A 34 -5.29 3.46 1.60
CA GLU A 34 -6.49 2.72 2.01
C GLU A 34 -6.42 1.26 1.55
N TRP A 35 -6.07 1.03 0.28
CA TRP A 35 -5.93 -0.32 -0.27
C TRP A 35 -4.88 -1.14 0.47
N ARG A 36 -3.69 -0.57 0.72
CA ARG A 36 -2.64 -1.23 1.52
C ARG A 36 -3.13 -1.58 2.92
N ARG A 37 -3.88 -0.67 3.57
CA ARG A 37 -4.48 -0.90 4.90
C ARG A 37 -5.49 -2.04 4.86
N ALA A 38 -6.40 -2.06 3.89
CA ALA A 38 -7.42 -3.10 3.73
C ALA A 38 -6.81 -4.49 3.52
N HIS A 39 -5.72 -4.57 2.75
CA HIS A 39 -5.02 -5.82 2.45
C HIS A 39 -3.91 -6.18 3.45
N ARG A 40 -3.78 -5.41 4.55
CA ARG A 40 -2.72 -5.57 5.57
C ARG A 40 -1.31 -5.62 4.97
N ILE A 41 -1.10 -4.96 3.83
CA ILE A 41 0.20 -4.81 3.20
C ILE A 41 0.99 -3.86 4.08
N ARG A 42 1.85 -4.42 4.93
CA ARG A 42 2.72 -3.63 5.79
C ARG A 42 3.74 -2.93 4.91
N ALA A 43 3.76 -1.60 4.94
CA ALA A 43 4.91 -0.86 4.44
C ALA A 43 6.16 -1.36 5.19
N PRO A 44 7.30 -1.55 4.51
CA PRO A 44 8.55 -1.86 5.17
C PRO A 44 8.78 -0.86 6.31
N ARG A 45 9.05 -1.37 7.52
CA ARG A 45 9.40 -0.50 8.64
C ARG A 45 10.65 0.27 8.23
N GLN A 46 10.59 1.60 8.26
CA GLN A 46 11.77 2.42 8.02
C GLN A 46 12.86 1.98 9.01
N PRO A 47 14.10 1.74 8.54
CA PRO A 47 15.18 1.35 9.42
C PRO A 47 15.40 2.48 10.43
N GLN A 48 15.20 2.17 11.71
CA GLN A 48 15.57 3.10 12.77
C GLN A 48 17.09 3.06 12.93
N SER A 49 17.70 4.19 13.29
CA SER A 49 19.12 4.22 13.65
C SER A 49 19.36 3.21 14.77
N SER A 50 20.18 2.21 14.51
CA SER A 50 20.55 1.22 15.53
C SER A 50 21.30 1.94 16.65
N PRO A 51 20.96 1.68 17.93
CA PRO A 51 21.79 2.11 19.05
C PRO A 51 23.23 1.62 18.84
N GLN A 52 24.24 2.42 19.19
CA GLN A 52 25.66 2.09 18.97
C GLN A 52 26.12 0.81 19.68
N ASN A 53 25.36 0.35 20.68
CA ASN A 53 25.59 -0.88 21.43
C ASN A 53 24.83 -2.10 20.86
N VAL A 54 24.16 -1.98 19.72
CA VAL A 54 23.41 -3.08 19.09
C VAL A 54 24.06 -3.44 17.75
N VAL A 55 24.56 -4.67 17.65
CA VAL A 55 25.05 -5.25 16.40
C VAL A 55 23.94 -6.12 15.79
N GLN A 56 23.37 -5.70 14.67
CA GLN A 56 22.42 -6.52 13.92
C GLN A 56 23.17 -7.56 13.09
N LEU A 57 23.14 -8.82 13.51
CA LEU A 57 23.69 -9.93 12.74
C LEU A 57 22.82 -10.21 11.50
N GLY A 58 23.45 -10.28 10.33
CA GLY A 58 22.79 -10.46 9.02
C GLY A 58 22.21 -11.86 8.77
N LEU A 59 21.41 -12.37 9.69
CA LEU A 59 20.82 -13.71 9.62
C LEU A 59 19.75 -13.75 8.52
N ARG A 60 20.05 -14.43 7.42
CA ARG A 60 19.09 -14.69 6.33
C ARG A 60 18.28 -15.93 6.68
N PHE A 61 17.10 -15.74 7.27
CA PHE A 61 16.12 -16.83 7.37
C PHE A 61 15.56 -17.11 5.98
N LYS A 62 15.98 -18.23 5.36
CA LYS A 62 15.27 -18.80 4.21
C LYS A 62 13.99 -19.43 4.74
N GLY A 63 12.94 -18.63 4.88
CA GLY A 63 11.62 -19.13 5.25
C GLY A 63 11.16 -20.18 4.23
N THR A 64 10.88 -21.40 4.68
CA THR A 64 10.22 -22.43 3.88
C THR A 64 8.74 -22.06 3.75
N HIS A 65 8.42 -21.17 2.81
CA HIS A 65 7.03 -20.95 2.39
C HIS A 65 6.52 -22.24 1.74
N ARG A 66 5.82 -23.08 2.51
CA ARG A 66 4.95 -24.11 1.95
C ARG A 66 3.57 -23.48 1.71
N ARG A 67 3.10 -23.61 0.47
CA ARG A 67 1.86 -23.05 -0.07
C ARG A 67 0.63 -23.42 0.75
#